data_AF-A0A938AJY4-F1
#
_entry.id   AF-A0A938AJY4-F1
#
_cell.length_a   1.000
_cell.length_b   1.000
_cell.length_c   1.000
_cell.angle_alpha   90.00
_cell.angle_beta   90.00
_cell.angle_gamma   90.00
#
_symmetry.space_group_name_H-M   'P 1'
#
loop_
_entity.id
_entity.type
_entity.pdbx_description
1 polymer ?
#
loop_
_entity_poly.entity_id
_entity_poly.type
_entity_poly.pdbx_seq_one_letter_code
_entity_poly.pdbx_strand_id
1 'polypeptide(L)'
;MRKASGFLMGLTYAVGAGGLGWALSTALSPDPDLRWPCLLAKGIAGILSWIRHSLLNRGDAARMGWDSGTTKAFQVEVGLANLAWGVLAVVAALLSWGLAVYSACFLVFGFYVA
;
A
#
# COMPACT_ATOMS: atom_id res chain seq x y z
N MET A 1 2.84 -20.73 5.23
CA MET A 1 1.85 -19.78 4.67
C MET A 1 2.30 -19.07 3.38
N ARG A 2 3.32 -19.56 2.65
CA ARG A 2 3.87 -18.89 1.44
C ARG A 2 2.82 -18.64 0.35
N LYS A 3 1.91 -19.59 0.11
CA LYS A 3 0.81 -19.44 -0.86
C LYS A 3 -0.12 -18.27 -0.50
N ALA A 4 -0.48 -18.13 0.79
CA ALA A 4 -1.32 -17.04 1.27
C ALA A 4 -0.62 -15.67 1.11
N SER A 5 0.67 -15.57 1.45
CA SER A 5 1.46 -14.35 1.20
C SER A 5 1.56 -14.01 -0.29
N GLY A 6 1.70 -15.02 -1.16
CA GLY A 6 1.69 -14.84 -2.61
C GLY A 6 0.36 -14.32 -3.15
N PHE A 7 -0.76 -14.88 -2.66
CA PHE A 7 -2.09 -14.41 -3.01
C PHE A 7 -2.33 -12.95 -2.56
N LEU A 8 -1.98 -12.61 -1.31
CA LEU A 8 -2.08 -11.23 -0.81
C LEU A 8 -1.19 -10.26 -1.60
N MET A 9 -0.01 -10.69 -2.04
CA MET A 9 0.83 -9.88 -2.93
C MET A 9 0.12 -9.59 -4.26
N GLY A 10 -0.48 -10.61 -4.88
CA GLY A 10 -1.28 -10.43 -6.10
C GLY A 10 -2.41 -9.42 -5.92
N LEU A 11 -3.17 -9.52 -4.81
CA LEU A 11 -4.21 -8.54 -4.49
C LEU A 11 -3.65 -7.13 -4.25
N THR A 12 -2.52 -7.03 -3.56
CA THR A 12 -1.84 -5.75 -3.33
C THR A 12 -1.49 -5.08 -4.65
N TYR A 13 -0.95 -5.82 -5.61
CA TYR A 13 -0.62 -5.29 -6.94
C TYR A 13 -1.86 -4.94 -7.75
N ALA A 14 -2.89 -5.80 -7.77
CA ALA A 14 -4.11 -5.52 -8.51
C ALA A 14 -4.81 -4.25 -8.02
N VAL A 15 -5.00 -4.12 -6.69
CA VAL A 15 -5.65 -2.96 -6.08
C VAL A 15 -4.76 -1.71 -6.16
N GLY A 16 -3.46 -1.87 -5.90
CA GLY A 16 -2.46 -0.81 -5.96
C GLY A 16 -2.35 -0.20 -7.36
N ALA A 17 -2.16 -1.04 -8.38
CA ALA A 17 -2.05 -0.63 -9.77
C ALA A 17 -3.38 -0.09 -10.30
N GLY A 18 -4.52 -0.69 -9.93
CA GLY A 18 -5.84 -0.18 -10.31
C GLY A 18 -6.10 1.23 -9.77
N GLY A 19 -5.80 1.46 -8.49
CA GLY A 19 -5.91 2.80 -7.88
C GLY A 19 -4.95 3.81 -8.51
N LEU A 20 -3.69 3.43 -8.75
CA LEU A 20 -2.72 4.32 -9.40
C LEU A 20 -3.10 4.64 -10.86
N GLY A 21 -3.54 3.63 -11.62
CA GLY A 21 -3.99 3.81 -12.99
C GLY A 21 -5.19 4.75 -13.09
N TRP A 22 -6.14 4.64 -12.15
CA TRP A 22 -7.25 5.58 -12.05
C TRP A 22 -6.77 7.00 -11.67
N ALA A 23 -5.86 7.16 -10.70
CA ALA A 23 -5.31 8.48 -10.38
C ALA A 23 -4.64 9.14 -11.61
N LEU A 24 -3.89 8.37 -12.39
CA LEU A 24 -3.19 8.88 -13.57
C LEU A 24 -4.14 9.19 -14.73
N SER A 25 -5.26 8.47 -14.86
CA SER A 25 -6.24 8.73 -15.93
C SER A 25 -6.96 10.07 -15.77
N THR A 26 -6.99 10.62 -14.55
CA THR A 26 -7.61 11.92 -14.24
C THR A 26 -6.59 13.03 -13.96
N ALA A 27 -5.29 12.74 -13.96
CA ALA A 27 -4.24 13.66 -13.49
C ALA A 27 -4.15 14.99 -14.27
N LEU A 28 -4.61 15.02 -15.52
CA LEU A 28 -4.64 16.22 -16.37
C LEU A 28 -6.04 16.85 -16.49
N SER A 29 -7.02 16.31 -15.78
CA SER A 29 -8.36 16.88 -15.73
C SER A 29 -8.34 18.20 -14.92
N PRO A 30 -9.21 19.17 -15.26
CA PRO A 30 -9.30 20.43 -14.51
C PRO A 30 -9.81 20.24 -13.08
N ASP A 31 -10.48 19.13 -12.79
CA ASP A 31 -10.97 18.74 -11.47
C ASP A 31 -10.67 17.25 -11.20
N PRO A 32 -9.43 16.91 -10.82
CA PRO A 32 -9.05 15.52 -10.59
C PRO A 32 -9.63 15.00 -9.27
N ASP A 33 -10.49 13.98 -9.35
CA ASP A 33 -10.91 13.23 -8.14
C ASP A 33 -9.91 12.11 -7.82
N LEU A 34 -9.13 12.31 -6.76
CA LEU A 34 -8.16 11.34 -6.26
C LEU A 34 -8.62 10.58 -5.01
N ARG A 35 -9.84 10.81 -4.52
CA ARG A 35 -10.33 10.21 -3.26
C ARG A 35 -10.31 8.68 -3.30
N TRP A 36 -11.02 8.12 -4.28
CA TRP A 36 -11.12 6.67 -4.46
C TRP A 36 -9.81 6.05 -4.96
N PRO A 37 -9.10 6.65 -5.93
CA PRO A 37 -7.74 6.23 -6.28
C PRO A 37 -6.81 6.12 -5.06
N CYS A 38 -6.81 7.11 -4.17
CA CYS A 38 -5.98 7.12 -2.95
C CYS A 38 -6.37 5.98 -2.00
N LEU A 39 -7.68 5.79 -1.76
CA LEU A 39 -8.18 4.70 -0.92
C LEU A 39 -7.73 3.33 -1.44
N LEU A 40 -7.81 3.08 -2.74
CA LEU A 40 -7.37 1.83 -3.33
C LEU A 40 -5.84 1.70 -3.26
N ALA A 41 -5.14 2.65 -3.86
CA ALA A 41 -3.70 2.57 -4.12
C ALA A 41 -2.84 2.60 -2.86
N LYS A 42 -3.30 3.30 -1.81
CA LYS A 42 -2.55 3.48 -0.56
C LYS A 42 -3.28 2.89 0.63
N GLY A 43 -4.59 3.11 0.75
CA GLY A 43 -5.39 2.58 1.85
C GLY A 43 -5.43 1.06 1.88
N ILE A 44 -6.16 0.47 0.94
CA ILE A 44 -6.36 -0.99 0.87
C ILE A 44 -5.05 -1.70 0.58
N ALA A 45 -4.28 -1.25 -0.41
CA ALA A 45 -2.99 -1.87 -0.73
C ALA A 45 -1.98 -1.80 0.44
N GLY A 46 -1.98 -0.70 1.21
CA GLY A 46 -1.18 -0.57 2.43
C GLY A 46 -1.58 -1.55 3.52
N ILE A 47 -2.89 -1.71 3.77
CA ILE A 47 -3.41 -2.69 4.73
C ILE A 47 -3.06 -4.13 4.30
N LEU A 48 -3.24 -4.47 3.03
CA LEU A 48 -2.87 -5.79 2.50
C LEU A 48 -1.37 -6.08 2.67
N SER A 49 -0.53 -5.08 2.38
CA SER A 49 0.91 -5.16 2.62
C SER A 49 1.23 -5.32 4.11
N TRP A 50 0.58 -4.57 5.00
CA TRP A 50 0.76 -4.72 6.44
C TRP A 50 0.41 -6.13 6.93
N ILE A 51 -0.72 -6.70 6.49
CA ILE A 51 -1.11 -8.07 6.85
C ILE A 51 -0.02 -9.05 6.40
N ARG A 52 0.44 -8.93 5.15
CA ARG A 52 1.47 -9.79 4.58
C ARG A 52 2.79 -9.70 5.33
N HIS A 53 3.25 -8.48 5.63
CA HIS A 53 4.53 -8.22 6.26
C HIS A 53 4.52 -8.43 7.78
N SER A 54 3.42 -8.17 8.48
CA SER A 54 3.36 -8.28 9.95
C SER A 54 2.84 -9.62 10.41
N LEU A 55 1.75 -10.11 9.81
CA LEU A 55 1.06 -11.33 10.23
C LEU A 55 1.56 -12.56 9.49
N LEU A 56 1.81 -12.43 8.18
CA LEU A 56 2.34 -13.51 7.34
C LEU A 56 3.86 -13.41 7.09
N ASN A 57 4.60 -12.70 7.95
CA ASN A 57 6.02 -12.36 7.83
C ASN A 57 6.90 -13.51 7.30
N ARG A 58 6.89 -14.69 7.94
CA ARG A 58 7.68 -15.86 7.51
C ARG A 58 7.31 -16.35 6.12
N GLY A 59 6.02 -16.35 5.79
CA GLY A 59 5.53 -16.75 4.48
C GLY A 59 5.94 -15.78 3.38
N ASP A 60 5.98 -14.49 3.71
CA ASP A 60 6.38 -13.45 2.76
C ASP A 60 7.89 -13.40 2.57
N ALA A 61 8.68 -13.53 3.63
CA ALA A 61 10.13 -13.70 3.54
C ALA A 61 10.51 -14.91 2.68
N ALA A 62 9.89 -16.07 2.93
CA ALA A 62 10.12 -17.27 2.13
C ALA A 62 9.71 -17.11 0.64
N ARG A 63 8.74 -16.25 0.33
CA ARG A 63 8.38 -15.92 -1.07
C ARG A 63 9.50 -15.15 -1.76
N MET A 64 10.22 -14.31 -1.02
CA MET A 64 11.37 -13.54 -1.50
C MET A 64 12.69 -14.31 -1.45
N GLY A 65 12.66 -15.60 -1.06
CA GLY A 65 13.87 -16.40 -0.89
C GLY A 65 14.71 -16.00 0.33
N TRP A 66 14.13 -15.24 1.26
CA TRP A 66 14.83 -14.81 2.47
C TRP A 66 14.64 -15.81 3.59
N ASP A 67 15.74 -16.10 4.30
CA ASP A 67 15.66 -16.75 5.60
C ASP A 67 15.46 -15.69 6.68
N SER A 68 14.34 -15.78 7.39
CA SER A 68 14.03 -14.87 8.49
C SER A 68 14.80 -15.25 9.77
N GLY A 69 15.40 -16.44 9.82
CA GLY A 69 15.98 -17.00 11.02
C GLY A 69 14.96 -16.95 12.18
N THR A 70 15.42 -16.48 13.33
CA THR A 70 14.59 -16.36 14.54
C THR A 70 13.86 -15.02 14.66
N THR A 71 14.28 -13.98 13.93
CA THR A 71 13.74 -12.63 14.05
C THR A 71 12.78 -12.27 12.92
N LYS A 72 11.82 -11.41 13.23
CA LYS A 72 10.85 -10.87 12.27
C LYS A 72 10.84 -9.34 12.25
N ALA A 73 11.80 -8.69 12.92
CA ALA A 73 11.80 -7.24 13.15
C ALA A 73 11.65 -6.46 11.83
N PHE A 74 12.50 -6.74 10.85
CA PHE A 74 12.44 -6.08 9.53
C PHE A 74 11.07 -6.21 8.86
N GLN A 75 10.51 -7.42 8.81
CA GLN A 75 9.20 -7.65 8.21
C GLN A 75 8.11 -6.87 8.95
N VAL A 76 8.15 -6.85 10.27
CA VAL A 76 7.17 -6.09 11.09
C VAL A 76 7.33 -4.58 10.91
N GLU A 77 8.55 -4.05 10.86
CA GLU A 77 8.81 -2.62 10.65
C GLU A 77 8.30 -2.15 9.28
N VAL A 78 8.58 -2.92 8.22
CA VAL A 78 8.03 -2.66 6.87
C VAL A 78 6.51 -2.74 6.90
N GLY A 79 5.95 -3.70 7.63
CA GLY A 79 4.52 -3.82 7.83
C GLY A 79 3.92 -2.57 8.49
N LEU A 80 4.52 -2.08 9.58
CA LEU A 80 4.07 -0.89 10.30
C LEU A 80 4.13 0.36 9.43
N ALA A 81 5.18 0.52 8.61
CA ALA A 81 5.26 1.61 7.64
C ALA A 81 4.08 1.56 6.65
N ASN A 82 3.76 0.37 6.11
CA ASN A 82 2.59 0.19 5.24
C ASN A 82 1.26 0.48 5.96
N LEU A 83 1.14 0.09 7.23
CA LEU A 83 -0.06 0.37 8.03
C LEU A 83 -0.25 1.87 8.25
N ALA A 84 0.81 2.60 8.59
CA ALA A 84 0.74 4.04 8.84
C ALA A 84 0.17 4.79 7.62
N TRP A 85 0.72 4.50 6.43
CA TRP A 85 0.25 5.09 5.18
C TRP A 85 -1.15 4.57 4.77
N GLY A 86 -1.43 3.29 5.01
CA GLY A 86 -2.74 2.71 4.74
C GLY A 86 -3.85 3.37 5.58
N VAL A 87 -3.63 3.51 6.88
CA VAL A 87 -4.57 4.18 7.80
C VAL A 87 -4.74 5.64 7.41
N LEU A 88 -3.65 6.37 7.13
CA LEU A 88 -3.73 7.76 6.68
C LEU A 88 -4.61 7.90 5.43
N ALA A 89 -4.39 7.08 4.40
CA ALA A 89 -5.16 7.13 3.17
C ALA A 89 -6.64 6.76 3.38
N VAL A 90 -6.94 5.75 4.22
CA VAL A 90 -8.31 5.39 4.57
C VAL A 90 -9.02 6.56 5.27
N VAL A 91 -8.40 7.13 6.31
CA VAL A 91 -8.98 8.23 7.06
C VAL A 91 -9.15 9.47 6.18
N ALA A 92 -8.13 9.83 5.40
CA ALA A 92 -8.20 10.95 4.48
C ALA A 92 -9.35 10.80 3.48
N ALA A 93 -9.53 9.61 2.90
CA ALA A 93 -10.61 9.36 1.95
C ALA A 93 -11.99 9.34 2.62
N LEU A 94 -12.14 8.75 3.82
CA LEU A 94 -13.41 8.70 4.52
C LEU A 94 -13.85 10.09 4.99
N LEU A 95 -12.92 10.88 5.52
CA LEU A 95 -13.16 12.23 6.05
C LEU A 95 -13.02 13.34 5.01
N SER A 96 -12.76 12.99 3.75
CA SER A 96 -12.68 13.91 2.63
C SER A 96 -11.64 15.05 2.81
N TRP A 97 -10.43 14.71 3.23
CA TRP A 97 -9.36 15.69 3.52
C TRP A 97 -8.82 16.45 2.30
N GLY A 98 -9.29 16.12 1.09
CA GLY A 98 -9.09 16.92 -0.11
C GLY A 98 -7.86 16.55 -0.92
N LEU A 99 -7.77 17.17 -2.11
CA LEU A 99 -6.84 16.81 -3.17
C LEU A 99 -5.36 16.84 -2.72
N ALA A 100 -4.96 17.85 -1.95
CA ALA A 100 -3.59 17.99 -1.49
C ALA A 100 -3.09 16.78 -0.69
N VAL A 101 -3.94 16.26 0.22
CA VAL A 101 -3.61 15.10 1.04
C VAL A 101 -3.56 13.83 0.18
N TYR A 102 -4.52 13.65 -0.73
CA TYR A 102 -4.52 12.49 -1.62
C TYR A 102 -3.25 12.47 -2.48
N SER A 103 -2.87 13.61 -3.06
CA SER A 103 -1.64 13.75 -3.84
C SER A 103 -0.40 13.46 -3.01
N ALA A 104 -0.31 13.94 -1.78
CA ALA A 104 0.81 13.64 -0.88
C ALA A 104 0.94 12.13 -0.61
N CYS A 105 -0.17 11.42 -0.42
CA CYS A 105 -0.18 9.96 -0.27
C CYS A 105 0.41 9.23 -1.49
N PHE A 106 0.19 9.75 -2.71
CA PHE A 106 0.81 9.20 -3.92
C PHE A 106 2.31 9.53 -4.00
N LEU A 107 2.69 10.78 -3.73
CA LEU A 107 4.06 11.27 -3.91
C LEU A 107 5.07 10.63 -2.96
N VAL A 108 4.67 10.20 -1.76
CA VAL A 108 5.63 9.66 -0.78
C VAL A 108 6.41 8.44 -1.29
N PHE A 109 5.79 7.63 -2.15
CA PHE A 109 6.48 6.51 -2.79
C PHE A 109 7.17 6.92 -4.10
N GLY A 110 6.69 7.95 -4.79
CA GLY A 110 7.39 8.52 -5.94
C GLY A 110 8.77 9.05 -5.56
N PHE A 111 8.90 9.70 -4.39
CA PHE A 111 10.19 10.15 -3.88
C PHE A 111 11.09 9.03 -3.34
N TYR A 112 10.51 7.89 -2.93
CA TYR A 112 11.29 6.77 -2.40
C TYR A 112 12.12 6.05 -3.48
N VAL A 113 11.72 6.14 -4.75
CA VAL A 113 12.41 5.52 -5.91
C VAL A 113 13.27 6.49 -6.72
N ALA A 114 13.27 7.78 -6.38
CA ALA A 114 14.07 8.83 -7.01
C ALA A 114 15.44 8.96 -6.32
#